data_AF-A0A0Q4IM24-F1
#
_entry.id   AF-A0A0Q4IM24-F1
#
_cell.length_a   1.000
_cell.length_b   1.000
_cell.length_c   1.000
_cell.angle_alpha   90.00
_cell.angle_beta   90.00
_cell.angle_gamma   90.00
#
_symmetry.space_group_name_H-M   'P 1'
#
loop_
_entity.id
_entity.type
_entity.pdbx_description
1 polymer ?
#
loop_
_entity_poly.entity_id
_entity_poly.type
_entity_poly.pdbx_seq_one_letter_code
_entity_poly.pdbx_strand_id
1 'polypeptide(L)'
;MKVFWSWQADLDPRLHHYLVRDALKDACDHIAQADDVEEADRPEVDHDTTGVVGTPDIVSTILRKIEEAAVFVADVTPVGRTVPPENQPNTAPTRMPAVKHLQNPNVMSEL
;
A
#
# COMPACT_ATOMS: atom_id res chain seq x y z
N MET A 1 -15.68 6.52 -8.88
CA MET A 1 -14.60 5.55 -9.20
C MET A 1 -13.86 5.08 -7.94
N LYS A 2 -13.21 3.91 -7.94
CA LYS A 2 -12.47 3.40 -6.76
C LYS A 2 -10.96 3.55 -6.92
N VAL A 3 -10.30 4.03 -5.87
CA VAL A 3 -8.83 4.07 -5.73
C VAL A 3 -8.46 3.06 -4.65
N PHE A 4 -7.94 1.90 -5.03
CA PHE A 4 -7.52 0.89 -4.05
C PHE A 4 -6.14 1.25 -3.50
N TRP A 5 -6.05 1.38 -2.18
CA TRP A 5 -4.82 1.66 -1.45
C TRP A 5 -4.36 0.43 -0.68
N SER A 6 -3.24 -0.14 -1.13
CA SER A 6 -2.50 -1.17 -0.41
C SER A 6 -1.55 -0.52 0.59
N TRP A 7 -1.84 -0.71 1.88
CA TRP A 7 -1.16 -0.02 2.98
C TRP A 7 -0.22 -0.92 3.76
N GLN A 8 0.80 -0.29 4.35
CA GLN A 8 1.69 -0.89 5.35
C GLN A 8 1.35 -0.35 6.75
N ALA A 9 1.78 -1.05 7.81
CA ALA A 9 1.63 -0.55 9.19
C ALA A 9 2.81 -0.88 10.12
N ASP A 10 3.95 -1.30 9.56
CA ASP A 10 5.12 -1.67 10.35
C ASP A 10 5.94 -0.46 10.85
N LEU A 11 5.58 0.76 10.44
CA LEU A 11 6.23 2.01 10.84
C LEU A 11 5.27 2.88 11.66
N ASP A 12 5.78 3.97 12.28
CA ASP A 12 4.93 4.89 13.07
C ASP A 12 3.77 5.39 12.19
N PRO A 13 2.51 5.07 12.53
CA PRO A 13 1.37 5.36 11.67
C PRO A 13 1.17 6.86 11.46
N ARG A 14 1.63 7.73 12.39
CA ARG A 14 1.53 9.19 12.24
C ARG A 14 2.44 9.74 11.16
N LEU A 15 3.56 9.06 10.88
CA LEU A 15 4.54 9.46 9.87
C LEU A 15 4.34 8.73 8.54
N HIS A 16 3.53 7.68 8.53
CA HIS A 16 3.34 6.79 7.38
C HIS A 16 1.84 6.59 7.08
N HIS A 17 1.22 5.54 7.63
CA HIS A 17 -0.15 5.15 7.31
C HIS A 17 -1.16 6.31 7.30
N TYR A 18 -1.24 7.12 8.36
CA TYR A 18 -2.18 8.25 8.43
C TYR A 18 -1.83 9.37 7.45
N LEU A 19 -0.53 9.63 7.27
CA LEU A 19 -0.06 10.62 6.29
C LEU A 19 -0.51 10.27 4.87
N VAL A 20 -0.30 9.00 4.46
CA VAL A 20 -0.67 8.54 3.12
C VAL A 20 -2.20 8.48 2.97
N ARG A 21 -2.92 7.97 3.97
CA ARG A 21 -4.39 7.96 3.99
C ARG A 21 -4.96 9.35 3.77
N ASP A 22 -4.49 10.32 4.55
CA ASP A 22 -5.04 11.68 4.53
C ASP A 22 -4.68 12.38 3.20
N ALA A 23 -3.46 12.19 2.70
CA ALA A 23 -3.07 12.69 1.37
C ALA A 23 -3.92 12.09 0.23
N LEU A 24 -4.26 10.80 0.31
CA LEU A 24 -5.13 10.15 -0.68
C LEU A 24 -6.57 10.67 -0.62
N LYS A 25 -7.09 10.91 0.59
CA LYS A 25 -8.41 11.52 0.78
C LYS A 25 -8.43 12.94 0.22
N ASP A 26 -7.45 13.77 0.56
CA ASP A 26 -7.32 15.13 0.05
C ASP A 26 -7.21 15.14 -1.49
N ALA A 27 -6.47 14.19 -2.07
CA ALA A 27 -6.39 14.05 -3.53
C ALA A 27 -7.74 13.67 -4.15
N CYS A 28 -8.48 12.74 -3.54
CA CYS A 28 -9.82 12.37 -4.00
C CYS A 28 -10.78 13.57 -3.90
N ASP A 29 -10.74 14.32 -2.79
CA ASP A 29 -11.58 15.49 -2.58
C ASP A 29 -11.28 16.60 -3.61
N HIS A 30 -10.00 16.86 -3.90
CA HIS A 30 -9.61 17.82 -4.95
C HIS A 30 -10.11 17.40 -6.34
N ILE A 31 -10.00 16.12 -6.70
CA ILE A 31 -10.51 15.62 -7.99
C ILE A 31 -12.03 15.75 -8.02
N ALA A 32 -12.71 15.41 -6.92
CA ALA A 32 -14.15 15.47 -6.83
C ALA A 32 -14.70 16.91 -6.95
N GLN A 33 -13.90 17.93 -6.65
CA GLN A 33 -14.28 19.34 -6.78
C GLN A 33 -14.17 19.89 -8.21
N ALA A 34 -13.63 19.13 -9.16
CA ALA A 34 -13.52 19.57 -10.54
C ALA A 34 -14.90 19.64 -11.24
N ASP A 35 -15.13 20.71 -12.00
CA ASP A 35 -16.44 21.00 -12.64
C ASP A 35 -16.88 19.96 -13.67
N ASP A 36 -15.94 19.15 -14.18
CA ASP A 36 -16.14 18.12 -15.19
C ASP A 36 -16.33 16.70 -14.62
N VAL A 37 -16.34 16.54 -13.29
CA VAL A 37 -16.51 15.24 -12.62
C VAL A 37 -17.96 15.05 -12.19
N GLU A 38 -18.63 14.07 -12.78
CA GLU A 38 -19.97 13.66 -12.34
C GLU A 38 -19.93 12.99 -10.96
N GLU A 39 -21.05 13.04 -10.22
CA GLU A 39 -21.16 12.44 -8.89
C GLU A 39 -20.80 10.95 -8.87
N ALA A 40 -21.20 10.20 -9.91
CA ALA A 40 -20.91 8.78 -10.05
C ALA A 40 -19.41 8.48 -10.25
N ASP A 41 -18.68 9.45 -10.79
CA ASP A 41 -17.26 9.32 -11.12
C ASP A 41 -16.35 9.80 -10.01
N ARG A 42 -16.89 10.43 -8.95
CA ARG A 42 -16.10 10.88 -7.80
C ARG A 42 -15.20 9.76 -7.27
N PRO A 43 -13.89 10.01 -7.12
CA PRO A 43 -12.99 9.03 -6.53
C PRO A 43 -13.28 8.82 -5.06
N GLU A 44 -13.15 7.58 -4.63
CA GLU A 44 -13.18 7.21 -3.23
C GLU A 44 -12.02 6.26 -2.94
N VAL A 45 -11.31 6.52 -1.84
CA VAL A 45 -10.25 5.62 -1.35
C VAL A 45 -10.90 4.35 -0.80
N ASP A 46 -10.42 3.22 -1.25
CA ASP A 46 -10.79 1.90 -0.79
C ASP A 46 -9.54 1.12 -0.38
N HIS A 47 -9.67 0.16 0.52
CA HIS A 47 -8.55 -0.64 1.02
C HIS A 47 -9.03 -1.97 1.59
N ASP A 48 -8.11 -2.93 1.75
CA ASP A 48 -8.33 -4.23 2.41
C ASP A 48 -9.74 -4.83 2.16
N THR A 49 -10.47 -5.21 3.21
CA THR A 49 -11.86 -5.72 3.11
C THR A 49 -12.91 -4.68 3.47
N THR A 50 -12.52 -3.40 3.58
CA THR A 50 -13.42 -2.30 3.91
C THR A 50 -14.64 -2.27 2.98
N GLY A 51 -15.81 -1.99 3.57
CA GLY A 51 -17.09 -1.95 2.86
C GLY A 51 -17.73 -3.32 2.58
N VAL A 52 -17.06 -4.44 2.91
CA VAL A 52 -17.59 -5.79 2.70
C VAL A 52 -18.18 -6.36 4.00
N VAL A 53 -19.44 -6.77 3.95
CA VAL A 53 -20.18 -7.26 5.11
C VAL A 53 -19.86 -8.73 5.44
N GLY A 54 -19.91 -9.07 6.73
CA GLY A 54 -19.71 -10.44 7.20
C GLY A 54 -18.24 -10.82 7.34
N THR A 55 -17.93 -12.09 7.09
CA THR A 55 -16.56 -12.63 7.13
C THR A 55 -16.12 -12.95 5.71
N PRO A 56 -15.66 -11.94 4.94
CA PRO A 56 -15.23 -12.16 3.59
C PRO A 56 -13.98 -13.05 3.56
N ASP A 57 -13.84 -13.83 2.48
CA ASP A 57 -12.55 -14.40 2.15
C ASP A 57 -11.59 -13.27 1.77
N ILE A 58 -10.58 -13.04 2.63
CA ILE A 58 -9.74 -11.84 2.59
C ILE A 58 -9.02 -11.72 1.25
N VAL A 59 -8.37 -12.79 0.80
CA VAL A 59 -7.51 -12.77 -0.39
C VAL A 59 -8.34 -12.54 -1.65
N SER A 60 -9.41 -13.33 -1.85
CA SER A 60 -10.26 -13.16 -3.03
C SER A 60 -10.97 -11.81 -3.04
N THR A 61 -11.33 -11.28 -1.87
CA THR A 61 -11.94 -9.96 -1.74
C THR A 61 -10.98 -8.84 -2.13
N ILE A 62 -9.75 -8.87 -1.61
CA ILE A 62 -8.74 -7.87 -1.94
C ILE A 62 -8.42 -7.91 -3.44
N LEU A 63 -8.14 -9.08 -4.01
CA LEU A 63 -7.82 -9.22 -5.43
C LEU A 63 -8.96 -8.73 -6.33
N ARG A 64 -10.21 -9.05 -5.98
CA ARG A 64 -11.39 -8.54 -6.70
C ARG A 64 -11.48 -7.00 -6.60
N LYS A 65 -11.26 -6.42 -5.43
CA LYS A 65 -11.31 -4.96 -5.25
C LYS A 65 -10.18 -4.25 -6.02
N ILE A 66 -9.02 -4.87 -6.13
CA ILE A 66 -7.91 -4.38 -6.97
C ILE A 66 -8.32 -4.43 -8.46
N GLU A 67 -8.90 -5.54 -8.91
CA GLU A 67 -9.37 -5.70 -10.30
C GLU A 67 -10.48 -4.69 -10.67
N GLU A 68 -11.38 -4.38 -9.74
CA GLU A 68 -12.47 -3.41 -9.91
C GLU A 68 -12.00 -1.95 -9.77
N ALA A 69 -10.81 -1.69 -9.23
CA ALA A 69 -10.32 -0.34 -8.98
C ALA A 69 -9.87 0.35 -10.27
N ALA A 70 -10.16 1.65 -10.38
CA ALA A 70 -9.68 2.48 -11.48
C ALA A 70 -8.19 2.83 -11.32
N VAL A 71 -7.74 2.95 -10.06
CA VAL A 71 -6.36 3.27 -9.70
C VAL A 71 -5.95 2.38 -8.52
N PHE A 72 -4.75 1.84 -8.60
CA PHE A 72 -4.11 1.11 -7.50
C PHE A 72 -2.91 1.92 -6.98
N VAL A 73 -2.83 2.08 -5.66
CA VAL A 73 -1.76 2.78 -4.95
C VAL A 73 -1.14 1.84 -3.92
N ALA A 74 0.14 1.49 -4.07
CA ALA A 74 0.86 0.66 -3.10
C ALA A 74 1.86 1.47 -2.27
N ASP A 75 1.79 1.33 -0.95
CA ASP A 75 2.79 1.85 -0.02
C ASP A 75 4.00 0.90 0.07
N VAL A 76 4.99 1.13 -0.78
CA VAL A 76 6.24 0.37 -0.85
C VAL A 76 7.34 0.94 0.06
N THR A 77 6.98 1.67 1.12
CA THR A 77 7.94 2.21 2.08
C THR A 77 8.76 1.06 2.70
N PRO A 78 10.10 1.12 2.72
CA PRO A 78 10.90 0.12 3.38
C PRO A 78 10.61 0.01 4.88
N VAL A 79 10.18 -1.17 5.30
CA VAL A 79 9.90 -1.52 6.70
C VAL A 79 11.04 -2.30 7.34
N GLY A 80 11.99 -2.78 6.53
CA GLY A 80 13.14 -3.56 7.00
C GLY A 80 14.40 -3.30 6.18
N ARG A 81 15.51 -3.87 6.66
CA ARG A 81 16.79 -3.89 5.95
C ARG A 81 17.45 -5.25 6.12
N THR A 82 18.19 -5.70 5.10
CA THR A 82 19.04 -6.89 5.26
C THR A 82 20.14 -6.62 6.26
N VAL A 83 20.50 -7.62 7.06
CA VAL A 83 21.65 -7.55 7.97
C VAL A 83 22.92 -7.31 7.15
N PRO A 84 23.74 -6.31 7.48
CA PRO A 84 25.02 -6.10 6.81
C PRO A 84 25.91 -7.35 6.91
N PRO A 85 26.67 -7.72 5.87
CA PRO A 85 27.50 -8.92 5.86
C PRO A 85 28.46 -9.03 7.05
N GLU A 86 29.00 -7.91 7.53
CA GLU A 86 29.87 -7.83 8.71
C GLU A 86 29.22 -8.31 10.01
N ASN A 87 27.88 -8.33 10.05
CA ASN A 87 27.08 -8.78 11.17
C ASN A 87 26.40 -10.13 10.92
N GLN A 88 26.72 -10.82 9.81
CA GLN A 88 26.19 -12.15 9.50
C GLN A 88 27.16 -13.26 9.97
N PRO A 89 26.68 -14.25 10.75
CA PRO A 89 27.51 -15.39 11.13
C PRO A 89 27.80 -16.28 9.90
N ASN A 90 29.04 -16.78 9.78
CA ASN A 90 29.50 -17.73 8.74
C ASN A 90 29.51 -17.24 7.28
N THR A 91 29.74 -15.96 7.01
CA THR A 91 29.85 -15.47 5.62
C THR A 91 31.30 -15.24 5.19
N ALA A 92 31.75 -15.94 4.15
CA ALA A 92 33.06 -15.68 3.54
C ALA A 92 33.05 -14.31 2.83
N PRO A 93 34.16 -13.55 2.84
CA PRO A 93 34.24 -12.24 2.21
C PRO A 93 34.20 -12.39 0.68
N THR A 94 32.99 -12.49 0.14
CA THR A 94 32.73 -12.40 -1.29
C THR A 94 32.39 -10.95 -1.63
N ARG A 95 32.49 -10.55 -2.89
CA ARG A 95 32.04 -9.25 -3.40
C ARG A 95 30.51 -9.16 -3.26
N MET A 96 30.03 -8.85 -2.06
CA MET A 96 28.63 -8.99 -1.65
C MET A 96 27.79 -7.74 -1.96
N PRO A 97 26.48 -7.90 -2.20
CA PRO A 97 25.60 -6.78 -2.55
C PRO A 97 25.39 -5.83 -1.37
N ALA A 98 25.13 -4.56 -1.67
CA ALA A 98 24.80 -3.52 -0.69
C ALA A 98 23.58 -3.90 0.18
N VAL A 99 23.47 -3.28 1.36
CA VAL A 99 22.30 -3.40 2.25
C VAL A 99 21.03 -3.14 1.44
N LYS A 100 20.11 -4.11 1.45
CA LYS A 100 18.82 -4.00 0.76
C LYS A 100 17.76 -3.53 1.73
N HIS A 101 16.86 -2.72 1.21
CA HIS A 101 15.66 -2.25 1.88
C HIS A 101 14.50 -3.19 1.54
N LEU A 102 13.76 -3.62 2.55
CA LEU A 102 12.67 -4.60 2.45
C LEU A 102 11.34 -3.90 2.64
N GLN A 103 10.41 -4.10 1.71
CA GLN A 103 9.04 -3.64 1.77
C GLN A 103 8.15 -4.60 2.57
N ASN A 104 6.95 -4.16 2.95
CA ASN A 104 5.98 -5.02 3.60
C ASN A 104 5.50 -6.11 2.62
N PRO A 105 5.63 -7.41 2.96
CA PRO A 105 5.28 -8.51 2.06
C PRO A 105 3.78 -8.60 1.73
N ASN A 106 2.89 -8.10 2.60
CA ASN A 106 1.46 -8.07 2.34
C ASN A 106 1.17 -7.11 1.18
N VAL A 107 1.74 -5.91 1.21
CA VAL A 107 1.65 -4.94 0.10
C VAL A 107 2.24 -5.54 -1.18
N MET A 108 3.37 -6.23 -1.08
CA MET A 108 4.01 -6.84 -2.24
C MET A 108 3.22 -8.00 -2.85
N SER A 109 2.33 -8.65 -2.09
CA SER A 109 1.46 -9.71 -2.60
C SER A 109 0.25 -9.20 -3.39
N GLU A 110 -0.02 -7.90 -3.29
CA GLU A 110 -1.14 -7.20 -3.93
C GLU A 110 -0.71 -6.47 -5.22
N LEU A 111 0.58 -6.49 -5.56
CA LEU A 111 1.17 -5.98 -6.80
C LEU A 111 1.20 -7.03 -7.91
#